data_AF-A0A7G9WAM6-F1
#
_entry.id   AF-A0A7G9WAM6-F1
#
_cell.length_a   1.000
_cell.length_b   1.000
_cell.length_c   1.000
_cell.angle_alpha   90.00
_cell.angle_beta   90.00
_cell.angle_gamma   90.00
#
_symmetry.space_group_name_H-M   'P 1'
#
loop_
_entity.id
_entity.type
_entity.pdbx_description
1 polymer ?
#
loop_
_entity_poly.entity_id
_entity_poly.type
_entity_poly.pdbx_seq_one_letter_code
_entity_poly.pdbx_strand_id
1 'polypeptide(L)'
;MAKDTTNQKKNITKPKTNKRKKYTVGDYVAYGVFALILLVVLGATGYFYGIHRPRTNEDITQKAEEFSELFFNIDYESFSFEPLLGYLSPGLVRSHQAYEQQFINDYRAKQYTMVIHEIESSVTESGWETAKVQVNILAEEDSILLETPKKAWSIMHYEFERIDGEWVIARYEPGVAKEVNELNELKGQ
;
A
#
# COMPACT_ATOMS: atom_id res chain seq x y z
N MET A 1 -16.79 92.85 -44.67
CA MET A 1 -15.76 92.12 -45.45
C MET A 1 -15.21 90.99 -44.59
N ALA A 2 -15.18 89.81 -45.20
CA ALA A 2 -14.69 88.50 -44.77
C ALA A 2 -13.69 88.42 -43.59
N LYS A 3 -13.89 87.43 -42.70
CA LYS A 3 -13.32 86.09 -42.91
C LYS A 3 -14.00 85.06 -42.00
N ASP A 4 -14.64 84.10 -42.66
CA ASP A 4 -14.95 82.77 -42.13
C ASP A 4 -13.67 82.07 -41.68
N THR A 5 -13.71 81.40 -40.53
CA THR A 5 -12.83 80.27 -40.28
C THR A 5 -13.61 79.23 -39.48
N THR A 6 -14.04 78.22 -40.22
CA THR A 6 -14.66 76.97 -39.80
C THR A 6 -13.93 76.33 -38.63
N ASN A 7 -14.62 76.07 -37.53
CA ASN A 7 -14.16 75.16 -36.48
C ASN A 7 -15.21 74.08 -36.23
N GLN A 8 -15.07 72.97 -36.96
CA GLN A 8 -15.77 71.72 -36.66
C GLN A 8 -15.31 71.22 -35.28
N LYS A 9 -16.13 71.43 -34.25
CA LYS A 9 -15.96 70.74 -32.97
C LYS A 9 -16.28 69.26 -33.17
N LYS A 10 -15.24 68.45 -33.35
CA LYS A 10 -15.24 67.00 -33.25
C LYS A 10 -15.86 66.60 -31.90
N ASN A 11 -17.10 66.13 -31.91
CA ASN A 11 -17.72 65.49 -30.77
C ASN A 11 -17.32 64.01 -30.82
N ILE A 12 -16.19 63.66 -30.20
CA ILE A 12 -15.77 62.26 -30.08
C ILE A 12 -15.58 61.95 -28.60
N THR A 13 -16.58 61.24 -28.12
CA THR A 13 -16.79 60.58 -26.84
C THR A 13 -15.48 60.13 -26.17
N LYS A 14 -15.21 60.67 -24.98
CA LYS A 14 -14.18 60.11 -24.08
C LYS A 14 -14.52 58.62 -23.83
N PRO A 15 -13.54 57.71 -23.83
CA PRO A 15 -13.80 56.32 -23.48
C PRO A 15 -14.40 56.28 -22.07
N LYS A 16 -15.56 55.61 -21.91
CA LYS A 16 -16.10 55.28 -20.59
C LYS A 16 -14.98 54.58 -19.84
N THR A 17 -14.46 55.25 -18.82
CA THR A 17 -13.54 54.64 -17.87
C THR A 17 -14.18 53.34 -17.41
N ASN A 18 -13.48 52.22 -17.61
CA ASN A 18 -13.83 50.96 -16.99
C ASN A 18 -13.96 51.25 -15.51
N LYS A 19 -15.20 51.33 -15.01
CA LYS A 19 -15.46 51.39 -13.58
C LYS A 19 -14.84 50.11 -13.05
N ARG A 20 -13.67 50.23 -12.41
CA ARG A 20 -13.13 49.18 -11.54
C ARG A 20 -14.33 48.75 -10.70
N LYS A 21 -14.82 47.52 -10.88
CA LYS A 21 -15.84 46.96 -10.00
C LYS A 21 -15.26 47.15 -8.61
N LYS A 22 -15.85 48.06 -7.83
CA LYS A 22 -15.52 48.17 -6.41
C LYS A 22 -15.98 46.85 -5.84
N TYR A 23 -15.03 45.97 -5.51
CA TYR A 23 -15.31 44.78 -4.76
C TYR A 23 -16.11 45.20 -3.54
N THR A 24 -17.31 44.66 -3.45
CA THR A 24 -18.22 44.96 -2.36
C THR A 24 -17.67 44.29 -1.10
N VAL A 25 -17.98 44.79 0.10
CA VAL A 25 -17.53 44.15 1.35
C VAL A 25 -17.87 42.65 1.37
N GLY A 26 -19.00 42.26 0.77
CA GLY A 26 -19.39 40.87 0.57
C GLY A 26 -18.46 40.02 -0.31
N ASP A 27 -17.78 40.61 -1.31
CA ASP A 27 -16.81 39.88 -2.13
C ASP A 27 -15.55 39.54 -1.32
N TYR A 28 -15.10 40.45 -0.46
CA TYR A 28 -13.96 40.19 0.45
C TYR A 28 -14.28 39.10 1.47
N VAL A 29 -15.51 39.10 2.00
CA VAL A 29 -15.98 38.04 2.90
C VAL A 29 -16.04 36.70 2.16
N ALA A 30 -16.56 36.68 0.92
CA ALA A 30 -16.60 35.47 0.11
C ALA A 30 -15.21 34.90 -0.20
N TYR A 31 -14.24 35.74 -0.56
CA TYR A 31 -12.85 35.32 -0.76
C TYR A 31 -12.20 34.81 0.54
N GLY A 32 -12.49 35.43 1.68
CA GLY A 32 -12.01 34.99 2.99
C GLY A 32 -12.54 33.60 3.36
N VAL A 33 -13.83 33.34 3.13
CA VAL A 33 -14.45 32.03 3.34
C VAL A 33 -13.86 30.99 2.39
N PHE A 34 -13.65 31.33 1.12
CA PHE A 34 -13.06 30.41 0.14
C PHE A 34 -11.61 30.05 0.49
N ALA A 35 -10.82 31.01 0.94
CA ALA A 35 -9.45 30.79 1.39
C ALA A 35 -9.39 29.92 2.65
N LEU A 36 -10.33 30.10 3.59
CA LEU A 36 -10.47 29.24 4.77
C LEU A 36 -10.85 27.81 4.38
N ILE A 37 -11.80 27.62 3.46
CA ILE A 37 -12.17 26.28 2.97
C ILE A 37 -10.97 25.59 2.32
N LEU A 38 -10.20 26.31 1.47
CA LEU A 38 -9.00 25.76 0.85
C LEU A 38 -7.93 25.37 1.88
N LEU A 39 -7.71 26.20 2.91
CA LEU A 39 -6.78 25.89 4.00
C LEU A 39 -7.22 24.66 4.80
N VAL A 40 -8.52 24.53 5.08
CA VAL A 40 -9.08 23.36 5.77
C VAL A 40 -8.94 22.10 4.91
N VAL A 41 -9.23 22.18 3.61
CA VAL A 41 -9.07 21.04 2.69
C VAL A 41 -7.61 20.63 2.57
N LEU A 42 -6.68 21.57 2.36
CA LEU A 42 -5.26 21.28 2.26
C LEU A 42 -4.67 20.76 3.57
N GLY A 43 -5.10 21.33 4.71
CA GLY A 43 -4.72 20.88 6.04
C GLY A 43 -5.23 19.47 6.34
N ALA A 44 -6.50 19.18 6.02
CA ALA A 44 -7.07 17.85 6.14
C ALA A 44 -6.37 16.83 5.23
N THR A 45 -6.07 17.23 3.99
CA THR A 45 -5.34 16.40 3.02
C THR A 45 -3.91 16.12 3.54
N GLY A 46 -3.18 17.16 3.96
CA GLY A 46 -1.82 17.01 4.50
C GLY A 46 -1.76 16.20 5.79
N TYR A 47 -2.71 16.39 6.71
CA TYR A 47 -2.84 15.59 7.92
C TYR A 47 -3.13 14.12 7.59
N PHE A 48 -4.02 13.88 6.63
CA PHE A 48 -4.40 12.53 6.21
C PHE A 48 -3.21 11.76 5.60
N TYR A 49 -2.52 12.37 4.62
CA TYR A 49 -1.37 11.74 3.96
C TYR A 49 -0.13 11.68 4.86
N GLY A 50 0.04 12.61 5.79
CA GLY A 50 1.22 12.70 6.65
C GLY A 50 1.19 11.83 7.90
N ILE A 51 0.02 11.56 8.48
CA ILE A 51 -0.09 10.89 9.80
C ILE A 51 -0.87 9.58 9.75
N HIS A 52 -1.87 9.44 8.87
CA HIS A 52 -2.67 8.22 8.83
C HIS A 52 -2.00 7.13 8.00
N ARG A 53 -1.42 7.48 6.85
CA ARG A 53 -0.75 6.53 5.93
C ARG A 53 0.51 5.82 6.50
N PRO A 54 1.38 6.45 7.31
CA PRO A 54 2.56 5.78 7.88
C PRO A 54 2.17 4.63 8.82
N ARG A 55 1.16 4.85 9.66
CA ARG A 55 0.64 3.83 10.58
C ARG A 55 0.05 2.63 9.83
N THR A 56 -0.59 2.88 8.69
CA THR A 56 -1.13 1.82 7.83
C THR A 56 -0.03 0.93 7.29
N ASN A 57 1.10 1.50 6.84
CA ASN A 57 2.19 0.70 6.28
C ASN A 57 2.89 -0.16 7.35
N GLU A 58 3.12 0.38 8.55
CA GLU A 58 3.71 -0.39 9.66
C GLU A 58 2.82 -1.57 10.06
N ASP A 59 1.50 -1.35 10.16
CA ASP A 59 0.52 -2.40 10.51
C ASP A 59 0.46 -3.52 9.45
N ILE A 60 0.44 -3.17 8.16
CA ILE A 60 0.43 -4.16 7.08
C ILE A 60 1.75 -4.96 7.06
N THR A 61 2.89 -4.28 7.22
CA THR A 61 4.21 -4.90 7.33
C THR A 61 4.24 -5.90 8.47
N GLN A 62 3.82 -5.50 9.67
CA GLN A 62 3.80 -6.37 10.83
C GLN A 62 2.91 -7.61 10.60
N LYS A 63 1.70 -7.42 10.07
CA LYS A 63 0.80 -8.54 9.73
C LYS A 63 1.41 -9.51 8.71
N ALA A 64 2.14 -9.00 7.72
CA ALA A 64 2.80 -9.83 6.72
C ALA A 64 3.94 -10.66 7.34
N GLU A 65 4.72 -10.07 8.25
CA GLU A 65 5.79 -10.74 8.97
C GLU A 65 5.24 -11.82 9.90
N GLU A 66 4.23 -11.49 10.73
CA GLU A 66 3.57 -12.45 11.64
C GLU A 66 2.96 -13.63 10.87
N PHE A 67 2.25 -13.36 9.77
CA PHE A 67 1.70 -14.41 8.92
C PHE A 67 2.82 -15.29 8.34
N SER A 68 3.89 -14.68 7.83
CA SER A 68 5.03 -15.42 7.26
C SER A 68 5.70 -16.28 8.32
N GLU A 69 5.86 -15.77 9.54
CA GLU A 69 6.45 -16.50 10.65
C GLU A 69 5.64 -17.76 10.97
N LEU A 70 4.31 -17.62 11.10
CA LEU A 70 3.43 -18.75 11.38
C LEU A 70 3.32 -19.73 10.21
N PHE A 71 3.35 -19.24 8.97
CA PHE A 71 3.16 -20.07 7.78
C PHE A 71 4.41 -20.89 7.44
N PHE A 72 5.60 -20.30 7.61
CA PHE A 72 6.87 -20.92 7.22
C PHE A 72 7.63 -21.57 8.37
N ASN A 73 7.29 -21.29 9.64
CA ASN A 73 7.84 -22.05 10.76
C ASN A 73 7.08 -23.37 10.91
N ILE A 74 7.43 -24.32 10.06
CA ILE A 74 6.71 -25.59 9.90
C ILE A 74 7.46 -26.68 10.66
N ASP A 75 6.72 -27.39 11.49
CA ASP A 75 7.10 -28.70 12.03
C ASP A 75 6.02 -29.70 11.60
N TYR A 76 6.40 -30.72 10.82
CA TYR A 76 5.46 -31.70 10.26
C TYR A 76 4.65 -32.46 11.34
N GLU A 77 5.14 -32.54 12.58
CA GLU A 77 4.40 -33.18 13.66
C GLU A 77 3.24 -32.30 14.15
N SER A 78 3.46 -30.99 14.23
CA SER A 78 2.61 -30.05 14.98
C SER A 78 1.93 -28.95 14.15
N PHE A 79 2.28 -28.81 12.86
CA PHE A 79 1.75 -27.76 11.99
C PHE A 79 0.22 -27.79 11.86
N SER A 80 -0.40 -26.62 11.94
CA SER A 80 -1.86 -26.39 11.82
C SER A 80 -2.12 -25.06 11.12
N PHE A 81 -3.17 -25.00 10.30
CA PHE A 81 -3.58 -23.75 9.65
C PHE A 81 -4.46 -22.86 10.53
N GLU A 82 -4.95 -23.35 11.67
CA GLU A 82 -5.88 -22.62 12.54
C GLU A 82 -5.35 -21.22 12.96
N PRO A 83 -4.08 -21.04 13.36
CA PRO A 83 -3.54 -19.73 13.71
C PRO A 83 -3.47 -18.76 12.53
N LEU A 84 -3.42 -19.27 11.30
CA LEU A 84 -3.28 -18.48 10.07
C LEU A 84 -4.62 -17.87 9.63
N LEU A 85 -5.75 -18.48 10.00
CA LEU A 85 -7.07 -18.10 9.48
C LEU A 85 -7.44 -16.66 9.82
N GLY A 86 -6.95 -16.12 10.93
CA GLY A 86 -7.20 -14.73 11.34
C GLY A 86 -6.56 -13.67 10.45
N TYR A 87 -5.58 -14.06 9.62
CA TYR A 87 -4.87 -13.15 8.71
C TYR A 87 -5.45 -13.17 7.29
N LEU A 88 -6.28 -14.16 6.97
CA LEU A 88 -6.69 -14.46 5.59
C LEU A 88 -8.08 -13.91 5.27
N SER A 89 -8.28 -13.54 4.00
CA SER A 89 -9.62 -13.18 3.54
C SER A 89 -10.58 -14.38 3.58
N PRO A 90 -11.90 -14.17 3.70
CA PRO A 90 -12.88 -15.27 3.73
C PRO A 90 -12.86 -16.18 2.48
N GLY A 91 -12.37 -15.67 1.35
CA GLY A 91 -12.13 -16.47 0.15
C GLY A 91 -10.94 -17.41 0.32
N LEU A 92 -9.83 -16.89 0.85
CA LEU A 92 -8.60 -17.65 1.03
C LEU A 92 -8.71 -18.68 2.17
N VAL A 93 -9.42 -18.35 3.26
CA VAL A 93 -9.75 -19.29 4.35
C VAL A 93 -10.44 -20.54 3.81
N ARG A 94 -11.46 -20.37 2.94
CA ARG A 94 -12.18 -21.50 2.34
C ARG A 94 -11.29 -22.36 1.46
N SER A 95 -10.37 -21.74 0.72
CA SER A 95 -9.38 -22.47 -0.07
C SER A 95 -8.46 -23.30 0.83
N HIS A 96 -7.93 -22.70 1.90
CA HIS A 96 -7.03 -23.38 2.83
C HIS A 96 -7.71 -24.57 3.51
N GLN A 97 -8.92 -24.39 4.01
CA GLN A 97 -9.68 -25.48 4.64
C GLN A 97 -9.94 -26.66 3.68
N ALA A 98 -10.06 -26.39 2.37
CA ALA A 98 -10.25 -27.45 1.38
C ALA A 98 -8.97 -28.27 1.12
N TYR A 99 -7.79 -27.65 1.24
CA TYR A 99 -6.49 -28.27 0.93
C TYR A 99 -5.64 -28.60 2.17
N GLU A 100 -6.04 -28.17 3.36
CA GLU A 100 -5.28 -28.30 4.61
C GLU A 100 -4.80 -29.72 4.86
N GLN A 101 -5.72 -30.70 4.80
CA GLN A 101 -5.37 -32.10 5.07
C GLN A 101 -4.38 -32.65 4.05
N GLN A 102 -4.51 -32.26 2.78
CA GLN A 102 -3.57 -32.68 1.74
C GLN A 102 -2.18 -32.11 2.02
N PHE A 103 -2.11 -30.82 2.36
CA PHE A 103 -0.85 -30.14 2.65
C PHE A 103 -0.14 -30.70 3.89
N ILE A 104 -0.88 -30.93 4.99
CA ILE A 104 -0.33 -31.55 6.21
C ILE A 104 0.18 -32.97 5.92
N ASN A 105 -0.57 -33.76 5.15
CA ASN A 105 -0.14 -35.12 4.79
C ASN A 105 1.13 -35.11 3.93
N ASP A 106 1.24 -34.18 2.98
CA ASP A 106 2.42 -34.03 2.15
C ASP A 106 3.66 -33.65 2.97
N TYR A 107 3.51 -32.77 3.97
CA TYR A 107 4.59 -32.40 4.88
C TYR A 107 5.01 -33.54 5.80
N ARG A 108 4.04 -34.27 6.36
CA ARG A 108 4.32 -35.46 7.18
C ARG A 108 5.01 -36.56 6.39
N ALA A 109 4.56 -36.81 5.16
CA ALA A 109 5.19 -37.81 4.29
C ALA A 109 6.66 -37.49 3.98
N LYS A 110 6.99 -36.20 3.91
CA LYS A 110 8.35 -35.70 3.65
C LYS A 110 9.16 -35.40 4.93
N GLN A 111 8.56 -35.59 6.12
CA GLN A 111 9.10 -35.10 7.40
C GLN A 111 9.64 -33.67 7.28
N TYR A 112 8.87 -32.82 6.60
CA TYR A 112 9.32 -31.49 6.20
C TYR A 112 9.29 -30.54 7.40
N THR A 113 10.44 -29.95 7.69
CA THR A 113 10.61 -28.93 8.73
C THR A 113 11.21 -27.69 8.10
N MET A 114 10.72 -26.51 8.48
CA MET A 114 11.29 -25.25 8.07
C MET A 114 11.43 -24.34 9.28
N VAL A 115 12.63 -23.81 9.49
CA VAL A 115 12.95 -22.90 10.61
C VAL A 115 13.35 -21.54 10.05
N ILE A 116 12.69 -20.49 10.51
CA ILE A 116 12.97 -19.12 10.08
C ILE A 116 14.10 -18.54 10.92
N HIS A 117 15.05 -17.88 10.25
CA HIS A 117 16.14 -17.16 10.89
C HIS A 117 15.98 -15.65 10.82
N GLU A 118 15.44 -15.15 9.71
CA GLU A 118 15.30 -13.71 9.46
C GLU A 118 14.13 -13.46 8.53
N ILE A 119 13.42 -12.35 8.77
CA ILE A 119 12.33 -11.85 7.94
C ILE A 119 12.61 -10.37 7.64
N GLU A 120 12.58 -10.00 6.38
CA GLU A 120 12.63 -8.61 5.93
C GLU A 120 11.38 -8.31 5.10
N SER A 121 10.55 -7.36 5.53
CA SER A 121 9.36 -6.96 4.77
C SER A 121 9.48 -5.56 4.19
N SER A 122 8.81 -5.35 3.06
CA SER A 122 8.72 -4.03 2.42
C SER A 122 7.39 -3.87 1.71
N VAL A 123 6.73 -2.73 1.95
CA VAL A 123 5.50 -2.36 1.24
C VAL A 123 5.88 -1.87 -0.16
N THR A 124 5.47 -2.61 -1.18
CA THR A 124 5.77 -2.29 -2.59
C THR A 124 4.70 -1.40 -3.22
N GLU A 125 3.44 -1.55 -2.79
CA GLU A 125 2.31 -0.73 -3.22
C GLU A 125 1.35 -0.51 -2.04
N SER A 126 0.81 0.71 -1.87
CA SER A 126 -0.10 1.01 -0.76
C SER A 126 -1.17 2.01 -1.20
N GLY A 127 -2.41 1.55 -1.21
CA GLY A 127 -3.63 2.29 -1.47
C GLY A 127 -4.51 2.42 -0.22
N TRP A 128 -5.76 2.78 -0.44
CA TRP A 128 -6.74 3.00 0.64
C TRP A 128 -7.34 1.69 1.17
N GLU A 129 -7.66 0.79 0.23
CA GLU A 129 -8.33 -0.48 0.49
C GLU A 129 -7.45 -1.68 0.10
N THR A 130 -6.30 -1.43 -0.54
CA THR A 130 -5.40 -2.48 -1.02
C THR A 130 -3.95 -2.12 -0.74
N ALA A 131 -3.12 -3.12 -0.53
CA ALA A 131 -1.67 -2.97 -0.42
C ALA A 131 -0.95 -4.21 -0.95
N LYS A 132 0.31 -4.06 -1.32
CA LYS A 132 1.20 -5.15 -1.68
C LYS A 132 2.44 -5.09 -0.81
N VAL A 133 2.83 -6.24 -0.27
CA VAL A 133 4.01 -6.39 0.58
C VAL A 133 4.85 -7.51 0.03
N GLN A 134 6.13 -7.25 -0.12
CA GLN A 134 7.13 -8.27 -0.36
C GLN A 134 7.77 -8.63 0.98
N VAL A 135 7.85 -9.92 1.27
CA VAL A 135 8.55 -10.47 2.44
C VAL A 135 9.66 -11.39 1.95
N ASN A 136 10.89 -11.09 2.36
CA ASN A 136 12.05 -11.93 2.15
C ASN A 136 12.30 -12.74 3.43
N ILE A 137 12.45 -14.04 3.30
CA ILE A 137 12.55 -14.97 4.43
C ILE A 137 13.84 -15.76 4.30
N LEU A 138 14.71 -15.69 5.30
CA LEU A 138 15.84 -16.61 5.42
C LEU A 138 15.39 -17.81 6.25
N ALA A 139 15.27 -18.97 5.60
CA ALA A 139 14.82 -20.19 6.26
C ALA A 139 15.82 -21.33 6.04
N GLU A 140 15.90 -22.23 7.01
CA GLU A 140 16.56 -23.51 6.91
C GLU A 140 15.49 -24.60 6.71
N GLU A 141 15.56 -25.28 5.58
CA GLU A 141 14.67 -26.39 5.23
C GLU A 141 15.35 -27.72 5.55
N ASP A 142 14.62 -28.61 6.20
CA ASP A 142 15.01 -29.99 6.44
C ASP A 142 13.89 -30.95 6.01
N SER A 143 14.27 -32.07 5.39
CA SER A 143 13.32 -33.11 4.98
C SER A 143 14.06 -34.39 4.63
N ILE A 144 13.37 -35.54 4.64
CA ILE A 144 13.98 -36.82 4.23
C ILE A 144 14.40 -36.87 2.75
N LEU A 145 13.97 -35.90 1.95
CA LEU A 145 14.34 -35.79 0.54
C LEU A 145 15.63 -34.99 0.34
N LEU A 146 16.11 -34.30 1.37
CA LEU A 146 17.35 -33.54 1.36
C LEU A 146 18.48 -34.39 1.97
N GLU A 147 19.65 -34.37 1.33
CA GLU A 147 20.84 -35.02 1.91
C GLU A 147 21.34 -34.26 3.15
N THR A 148 21.16 -32.93 3.17
CA THR A 148 21.51 -32.04 4.28
C THR A 148 20.52 -30.87 4.35
N PRO A 149 20.27 -30.32 5.55
CA PRO A 149 19.49 -29.09 5.70
C PRO A 149 20.01 -27.97 4.80
N LYS A 150 19.10 -27.20 4.20
CA LYS A 150 19.44 -26.14 3.25
C LYS A 150 18.93 -24.81 3.77
N LYS A 151 19.86 -23.90 4.04
CA LYS A 151 19.56 -22.51 4.37
C LYS A 151 19.57 -21.63 3.12
N ALA A 152 18.46 -20.94 2.86
CA ALA A 152 18.33 -20.06 1.70
C ALA A 152 17.34 -18.92 1.96
N TRP A 153 17.50 -17.84 1.20
CA TRP A 153 16.50 -16.79 1.11
C TRP A 153 15.37 -17.21 0.16
N SER A 154 14.14 -16.92 0.56
CA SER A 154 12.90 -17.05 -0.21
C SER A 154 12.18 -15.72 -0.24
N ILE A 155 11.30 -15.53 -1.24
CA ILE A 155 10.50 -14.31 -1.40
C ILE A 155 9.03 -14.69 -1.43
N MET A 156 8.20 -13.95 -0.73
CA MET A 156 6.75 -14.03 -0.75
C MET A 156 6.14 -12.67 -1.06
N HIS A 157 5.20 -12.65 -1.99
CA HIS A 157 4.42 -11.48 -2.36
C HIS A 157 3.02 -11.62 -1.78
N TYR A 158 2.60 -10.66 -0.96
CA TYR A 158 1.27 -10.60 -0.36
C TYR A 158 0.47 -9.46 -0.97
N GLU A 159 -0.76 -9.76 -1.37
CA GLU A 159 -1.78 -8.75 -1.68
C GLU A 159 -2.75 -8.67 -0.50
N PHE A 160 -2.81 -7.49 0.11
CA PHE A 160 -3.71 -7.17 1.19
C PHE A 160 -4.93 -6.43 0.67
N GLU A 161 -6.07 -6.72 1.28
CA GLU A 161 -7.31 -5.96 1.14
C GLU A 161 -7.83 -5.57 2.51
N ARG A 162 -8.58 -4.47 2.56
CA ARG A 162 -9.21 -4.00 3.79
C ARG A 162 -10.67 -4.46 3.84
N ILE A 163 -11.02 -5.21 4.87
CA ILE A 163 -12.38 -5.72 5.11
C ILE A 163 -12.79 -5.33 6.52
N ASP A 164 -13.95 -4.69 6.66
CA ASP A 164 -14.50 -4.24 7.94
C ASP A 164 -13.52 -3.41 8.80
N GLY A 165 -12.61 -2.70 8.14
CA GLY A 165 -11.60 -1.84 8.76
C GLY A 165 -10.26 -2.52 9.05
N GLU A 166 -10.16 -3.83 8.89
CA GLU A 166 -8.97 -4.64 9.12
C GLU A 166 -8.27 -5.04 7.82
N TRP A 167 -6.94 -5.10 7.85
CA TRP A 167 -6.14 -5.63 6.74
C TRP A 167 -6.09 -7.16 6.81
N VAL A 168 -6.43 -7.80 5.70
CA VAL A 168 -6.38 -9.25 5.51
C VAL A 168 -5.64 -9.59 4.21
N ILE A 169 -5.01 -10.76 4.17
CA ILE A 169 -4.33 -11.27 2.98
C ILE A 169 -5.39 -11.83 2.02
N ALA A 170 -5.55 -11.16 0.89
CA ALA A 170 -6.43 -11.57 -0.20
C ALA A 170 -5.77 -12.63 -1.08
N ARG A 171 -4.45 -12.53 -1.26
CA ARG A 171 -3.64 -13.42 -2.10
C ARG A 171 -2.20 -13.42 -1.61
N TYR A 172 -1.52 -14.53 -1.79
CA TYR A 172 -0.07 -14.59 -1.65
C TYR A 172 0.54 -15.51 -2.70
N GLU A 173 1.74 -15.19 -3.15
CA GLU A 173 2.46 -15.95 -4.18
C GLU A 173 3.96 -16.00 -3.88
N PRO A 174 4.63 -17.13 -4.16
CA PRO A 174 6.07 -17.18 -4.08
C PRO A 174 6.70 -16.29 -5.15
N GLY A 175 7.83 -15.67 -4.81
CA GLY A 175 8.65 -14.93 -5.76
C GLY A 175 9.14 -15.83 -6.90
N VAL A 176 9.38 -15.23 -8.06
CA VAL A 176 9.86 -16.00 -9.22
C VAL A 176 11.31 -16.44 -9.00
N ALA A 177 11.70 -17.58 -9.57
CA ALA A 177 13.03 -18.17 -9.38
C ALA A 177 14.18 -17.18 -9.66
N LYS A 178 14.00 -16.29 -10.64
CA LYS A 178 14.98 -15.24 -10.94
C LYS A 178 15.18 -14.26 -9.77
N GLU A 179 14.09 -13.75 -9.19
CA GLU A 179 14.14 -12.82 -8.05
C GLU A 179 14.79 -13.47 -6.83
N VAL A 180 14.42 -14.71 -6.55
CA VAL A 180 14.97 -15.49 -5.43
C VAL A 180 16.48 -15.74 -5.62
N ASN A 181 16.91 -16.09 -6.84
CA ASN A 181 18.33 -16.28 -7.13
C ASN A 181 19.12 -14.97 -6.99
N GLU A 182 18.60 -13.86 -7.51
CA GLU A 182 19.22 -12.53 -7.36
C GLU A 182 19.34 -12.15 -5.88
N LEU A 183 18.32 -12.40 -5.06
CA LEU A 183 18.37 -12.16 -3.62
C LEU A 183 19.43 -13.03 -2.93
N ASN A 184 19.49 -14.32 -3.25
CA ASN A 184 20.50 -15.22 -2.69
C ASN A 184 21.92 -14.86 -3.12
N GLU A 185 22.12 -14.37 -4.34
CA GLU A 185 23.43 -13.86 -4.79
C GLU A 185 23.85 -12.58 -4.05
N LEU A 186 22.88 -11.72 -3.73
CA LEU A 186 23.10 -10.47 -3.01
C LEU A 186 23.33 -10.67 -1.51
N LYS A 187 22.61 -11.61 -0.89
CA LYS A 187 22.55 -11.79 0.57
C LYS A 187 23.24 -13.06 1.07
N GLY A 188 23.56 -14.01 0.19
CA GLY A 188 24.18 -15.30 0.49
C GLY A 188 25.71 -15.29 0.45
N GLN A 189 26.35 -14.15 0.73
CA GLN A 189 27.81 -14.06 0.97
C GLN A 189 28.15 -14.30 2.44
#